data_AF-A0A101D477-F1
#
_entry.id   AF-A0A101D477-F1
#
_cell.length_a   1.000
_cell.length_b   1.000
_cell.length_c   1.000
_cell.angle_alpha   90.00
_cell.angle_beta   90.00
_cell.angle_gamma   90.00
#
_symmetry.space_group_name_H-M   'P 1'
#
loop_
_entity.id
_entity.type
_entity.pdbx_description
1 polymer ?
#
loop_
_entity_poly.entity_id
_entity_poly.type
_entity_poly.pdbx_seq_one_letter_code
_entity_poly.pdbx_strand_id
1 'polypeptide(L)'
;MSFSAQHQNPSANVIRSLLKHKHELSVYAKDMPYALKAEVAGLNVDTGHMVLELEYAGSDIERYLATGGVSFDLEALKGTQTIERETYSLNNVAAKLIKTDSMLYQLECQLPESVFVKESRGAVRIPFILGMQSRVSLEVYLHELNVPGRLRNLSIGGCMVDIDLAESVAISAGQPIPGVMLEFPNGESFFSEGKVRHIRPLGNQGYAAVGIQFINLSTSQTETLFQFVNEAEREAAYRAGTNDKLVNHSLLFIPGVKEKKILQREALEREKRARQPPMERGVMDVAHQLQVGLMYIKSRHLFPHEIFYDCVDTLRYLVEQDRKAFLYALAFLREEPDWVRLAVQVAGLLTDMLLSRDPHNPQVREAVFGALLHTMGKPLLISAELPSLKVNMNPAQKAILRGHVAALRNKLDELGWTPSPTCREVLENANERLDGSGYPTGKSGRQLTELIRLVAVIKAVNKLLHSRNGLPPRSPLDAYRTIHEADTAYDKTILVEYMQAYGLYPIGSLAKFSGGFLAWVVDINGKGMPIQVHIVKNLRFPDTNISSVITENDLSQLGKLEGIVNPSDYGVKMLKI
;
A
#
# COMPACT_ATOMS: atom_id res chain seq x y z
N MET A 1 2.01 55.79 16.83
CA MET A 1 2.33 54.68 15.91
C MET A 1 1.69 53.43 16.50
N SER A 2 0.55 53.02 15.94
CA SER A 2 -0.12 51.78 16.32
C SER A 2 0.70 50.61 15.79
N PHE A 3 1.21 49.75 16.68
CA PHE A 3 1.73 48.44 16.27
C PHE A 3 0.55 47.65 15.70
N SER A 4 0.51 47.49 14.38
CA SER A 4 -0.34 46.49 13.74
C SER A 4 0.09 45.13 14.27
N ALA A 5 -0.81 44.41 14.94
CA ALA A 5 -0.58 43.01 15.27
C ALA A 5 -0.31 42.26 13.95
N GLN A 6 0.95 41.88 13.71
CA GLN A 6 1.32 41.08 12.54
C GLN A 6 0.55 39.76 12.64
N HIS A 7 -0.47 39.60 11.80
CA HIS A 7 -1.17 38.33 11.66
C HIS A 7 -0.18 37.33 11.08
N GLN A 8 0.17 36.31 11.87
CA GLN A 8 0.97 35.17 11.41
C GLN A 8 0.23 34.48 10.24
N ASN A 9 0.98 34.01 9.24
CA ASN A 9 0.43 33.27 8.11
C ASN A 9 -0.28 31.99 8.61
N PRO A 10 -1.59 31.83 8.37
CA PRO A 10 -2.36 30.70 8.90
C PRO A 10 -1.84 29.33 8.44
N SER A 11 -1.44 29.22 7.17
CA SER A 11 -0.88 27.98 6.61
C SER A 11 0.45 27.62 7.27
N ALA A 12 1.31 28.63 7.49
CA ALA A 12 2.56 28.45 8.21
C ALA A 12 2.35 28.04 9.68
N ASN A 13 1.30 28.54 10.33
CA ASN A 13 0.94 28.14 11.70
C ASN A 13 0.54 26.66 11.77
N VAL A 14 -0.24 26.18 10.81
CA VAL A 14 -0.61 24.75 10.72
C VAL A 14 0.64 23.90 10.52
N ILE A 15 1.50 24.26 9.57
CA ILE A 15 2.77 23.55 9.31
C ILE A 15 3.64 23.55 10.57
N ARG A 16 3.85 24.69 11.22
CA ARG A 16 4.63 24.79 12.48
C ARG A 16 4.08 23.86 13.56
N SER A 17 2.77 23.70 13.67
CA SER A 17 2.16 22.79 14.63
C SER A 17 2.49 21.33 14.31
N LEU A 18 2.42 20.94 13.04
CA LEU A 18 2.69 19.58 12.58
C LEU A 18 4.18 19.21 12.71
N LEU A 19 5.09 20.15 12.46
CA LEU A 19 6.54 19.94 12.57
C LEU A 19 7.02 19.64 14.01
N LYS A 20 6.20 19.87 15.04
CA LYS A 20 6.51 19.51 16.44
C LYS A 20 6.48 18.00 16.69
N HIS A 21 6.04 17.22 15.71
CA HIS A 21 5.86 15.79 15.80
C HIS A 21 6.74 15.08 14.77
N LYS A 22 6.89 13.75 14.88
CA LYS A 22 7.55 12.97 13.83
C LYS A 22 6.74 13.16 12.54
N HIS A 23 7.40 13.60 11.48
CA HIS A 23 6.72 13.97 10.25
C HIS A 23 7.48 13.50 9.01
N GLU A 24 6.74 13.42 7.90
CA GLU A 24 7.27 13.22 6.55
C GLU A 24 6.61 14.23 5.62
N LEU A 25 7.40 14.87 4.77
CA LEU A 25 6.91 15.79 3.76
C LEU A 25 7.21 15.22 2.37
N SER A 26 6.19 15.19 1.52
CA SER A 26 6.30 14.75 0.13
C SER A 26 5.92 15.89 -0.80
N VAL A 27 6.77 16.18 -1.79
CA VAL A 27 6.56 17.20 -2.82
C VAL A 27 6.20 16.52 -4.14
N TYR A 28 5.22 17.05 -4.85
CA TYR A 28 4.85 16.57 -6.17
C TYR A 28 4.40 17.73 -7.07
N ALA A 29 4.66 17.58 -8.36
CA ALA A 29 4.10 18.43 -9.40
C ALA A 29 3.18 17.61 -10.32
N LYS A 30 2.42 18.31 -11.16
CA LYS A 30 1.41 17.67 -12.02
C LYS A 30 2.00 16.59 -12.91
N ASP A 31 3.17 16.84 -13.49
CA ASP A 31 3.81 15.95 -14.46
C ASP A 31 4.96 15.13 -13.86
N MET A 32 5.17 15.21 -12.54
CA MET A 32 6.16 14.37 -11.87
C MET A 32 5.72 12.90 -11.91
N PRO A 33 6.64 11.97 -12.21
CA PRO A 33 6.35 10.55 -12.24
C PRO A 33 6.08 9.99 -10.84
N TYR A 34 6.67 10.58 -9.80
CA TYR A 34 6.47 10.21 -8.40
C TYR A 34 6.66 11.41 -7.47
N ALA A 35 6.19 11.28 -6.22
CA ALA A 35 6.42 12.28 -5.20
C ALA A 35 7.85 12.17 -4.64
N LEU A 36 8.49 13.31 -4.40
CA LEU A 36 9.82 13.39 -3.80
C LEU A 36 9.71 13.61 -2.30
N LYS A 37 10.50 12.88 -1.52
CA LYS A 37 10.65 13.19 -0.09
C LYS A 37 11.41 14.51 0.04
N ALA A 38 10.98 15.35 0.98
CA ALA A 38 11.65 16.60 1.30
C ALA A 38 11.68 16.85 2.81
N GLU A 39 12.65 17.65 3.24
CA GLU A 39 12.81 18.10 4.63
C GLU A 39 12.57 19.61 4.72
N VAL A 40 11.99 20.07 5.83
CA VAL A 40 11.76 21.50 6.05
C VAL A 40 13.01 22.11 6.67
N ALA A 41 13.82 22.79 5.85
CA ALA A 41 15.03 23.49 6.28
C ALA A 41 14.73 24.84 6.95
N GLY A 42 13.61 25.48 6.59
CA GLY A 42 13.21 26.75 7.20
C GLY A 42 11.74 27.08 7.03
N LEU A 43 11.15 27.75 8.02
CA LEU A 43 9.78 28.25 7.97
C LEU A 43 9.67 29.59 8.69
N ASN A 44 9.32 30.63 7.96
CA ASN A 44 9.00 31.94 8.52
C ASN A 44 7.46 32.08 8.66
N VAL A 45 6.97 32.07 9.89
CA VAL A 45 5.53 32.10 10.18
C VAL A 45 4.86 33.43 9.89
N ASP A 46 5.61 34.54 9.86
CA ASP A 46 5.03 35.86 9.63
C ASP A 46 4.83 36.12 8.14
N THR A 47 5.79 35.69 7.32
CA THR A 47 5.77 35.88 5.86
C THR A 47 5.16 34.71 5.10
N GLY A 48 5.10 33.52 5.71
CA GLY A 48 4.74 32.29 5.00
C GLY A 48 5.83 31.77 4.05
N HIS A 49 7.05 32.30 4.12
CA HIS A 49 8.18 31.76 3.36
C HIS A 49 8.66 30.44 3.96
N MET A 50 8.75 29.40 3.13
CA MET A 50 9.18 28.05 3.54
C MET A 50 10.29 27.55 2.62
N VAL A 51 11.32 26.96 3.20
CA VAL A 51 12.46 26.38 2.48
C VAL A 51 12.43 24.88 2.68
N LEU A 52 12.44 24.15 1.56
CA LEU A 52 12.50 22.69 1.52
C LEU A 52 13.83 22.23 0.94
N GLU A 53 14.39 21.16 1.48
CA GLU A 53 15.52 20.42 0.92
C GLU A 53 15.04 19.08 0.36
N LEU A 54 15.52 18.71 -0.82
CA LEU A 54 15.14 17.49 -1.52
C LEU A 54 16.33 16.89 -2.25
N GLU A 55 16.32 15.56 -2.30
CA GLU A 55 17.27 14.78 -3.07
C GLU A 55 16.58 14.25 -4.33
N TYR A 56 17.23 14.42 -5.48
CA TYR A 56 16.75 13.91 -6.75
C TYR A 56 17.91 13.47 -7.64
N ALA A 57 17.97 12.17 -7.91
CA ALA A 57 19.00 11.55 -8.73
C ALA A 57 18.76 11.65 -10.25
N GLY A 58 17.54 12.01 -10.66
CA GLY A 58 17.17 12.09 -12.08
C GLY A 58 17.70 13.34 -12.78
N SER A 59 17.69 13.32 -14.10
CA SER A 59 17.93 14.52 -14.92
C SER A 59 16.67 15.39 -15.02
N ASP A 60 16.85 16.70 -15.15
CA ASP A 60 15.80 17.66 -15.50
C ASP A 60 14.63 17.82 -14.50
N ILE A 61 14.88 17.79 -13.18
CA ILE A 61 13.84 18.13 -12.17
C ILE A 61 13.18 19.48 -12.45
N GLU A 62 13.94 20.42 -13.01
CA GLU A 62 13.50 21.75 -13.42
C GLU A 62 12.32 21.69 -14.38
N ARG A 63 12.26 20.68 -15.27
CA ARG A 63 11.17 20.51 -16.24
C ARG A 63 9.81 20.35 -15.55
N TYR A 64 9.77 19.64 -14.42
CA TYR A 64 8.54 19.41 -13.68
C TYR A 64 8.06 20.64 -12.90
N LEU A 65 8.98 21.58 -12.65
CA LEU A 65 8.76 22.80 -11.87
C LEU A 65 8.66 24.04 -12.76
N ALA A 66 8.97 23.92 -14.05
CA ALA A 66 9.02 25.01 -15.02
C ALA A 66 7.66 25.66 -15.30
N THR A 67 6.55 24.93 -15.13
CA THR A 67 5.21 25.39 -15.51
C THR A 67 4.40 26.03 -14.37
N GLY A 68 4.91 26.08 -13.14
CA GLY A 68 4.19 26.66 -12.00
C GLY A 68 4.42 25.97 -10.65
N GLY A 69 3.50 26.20 -9.71
CA GLY A 69 3.65 25.85 -8.30
C GLY A 69 3.68 24.34 -8.00
N VAL A 70 4.29 24.00 -6.88
CA VAL A 70 4.36 22.63 -6.34
C VAL A 70 3.22 22.33 -5.40
N SER A 71 2.90 21.06 -5.26
CA SER A 71 2.01 20.61 -4.21
C SER A 71 2.82 19.78 -3.21
N PHE A 72 2.38 19.77 -1.96
CA PHE A 72 3.01 18.93 -0.95
C PHE A 72 2.00 18.39 0.05
N ASP A 73 2.33 17.21 0.56
CA ASP A 73 1.64 16.56 1.66
C ASP A 73 2.59 16.52 2.86
N LEU A 74 2.20 17.17 3.95
CA LEU A 74 2.88 17.08 5.24
C LEU A 74 2.10 16.15 6.14
N GLU A 75 2.72 15.04 6.53
CA GLU A 75 2.15 14.04 7.40
C GLU A 75 2.85 14.06 8.75
N ALA A 76 2.10 14.22 9.83
CA ALA A 76 2.64 14.24 11.19
C ALA A 76 1.96 13.18 12.06
N LEU A 77 2.76 12.52 12.90
CA LEU A 77 2.34 11.49 13.86
C LEU A 77 2.35 12.08 15.27
N LYS A 78 1.17 12.39 15.79
CA LYS A 78 0.97 13.09 17.07
C LYS A 78 0.55 12.13 18.18
N GLY A 79 1.17 12.28 19.36
CA GLY A 79 0.77 11.58 20.60
C GLY A 79 1.73 10.47 21.05
N THR A 80 1.83 10.26 22.37
CA THR A 80 2.69 9.24 23.00
C THR A 80 1.96 7.93 23.34
N GLN A 81 0.63 7.97 23.48
CA GLN A 81 -0.21 6.80 23.82
C GLN A 81 -1.22 6.45 22.71
N THR A 82 -1.72 7.44 21.96
CA THR A 82 -2.54 7.27 20.77
C THR A 82 -1.93 8.09 19.64
N ILE A 83 -1.38 7.40 18.63
CA ILE A 83 -0.74 8.06 17.48
C ILE A 83 -1.83 8.47 16.47
N GLU A 84 -2.11 9.76 16.39
CA GLU A 84 -2.98 10.37 15.39
C GLU A 84 -2.15 10.86 14.21
N ARG A 85 -2.52 10.44 12.99
CA ARG A 85 -1.96 10.96 11.73
C ARG A 85 -2.74 12.20 11.34
N GLU A 86 -2.07 13.34 11.40
CA GLU A 86 -2.55 14.59 10.84
C GLU A 86 -1.87 14.78 9.48
N THR A 87 -2.64 15.09 8.44
CA THR A 87 -2.07 15.41 7.12
C THR A 87 -2.56 16.78 6.70
N TYR A 88 -1.64 17.59 6.20
CA TYR A 88 -1.97 18.87 5.58
C TYR A 88 -1.44 18.90 4.16
N SER A 89 -2.35 19.03 3.21
CA SER A 89 -2.05 19.06 1.79
C SER A 89 -2.23 20.46 1.24
N LEU A 90 -1.19 20.98 0.60
CA LEU A 90 -1.23 22.25 -0.11
C LEU A 90 -1.00 22.01 -1.60
N ASN A 91 -1.77 22.68 -2.45
CA ASN A 91 -1.72 22.50 -3.89
C ASN A 91 -1.30 23.81 -4.57
N ASN A 92 -0.50 23.69 -5.63
CA ASN A 92 -0.09 24.81 -6.49
C ASN A 92 0.56 25.98 -5.71
N VAL A 93 1.44 25.66 -4.76
CA VAL A 93 2.24 26.60 -3.99
C VAL A 93 3.36 27.14 -4.86
N ALA A 94 3.45 28.45 -5.00
CA ALA A 94 4.52 29.09 -5.77
C ALA A 94 5.88 28.69 -5.18
N ALA A 95 6.76 28.18 -6.03
CA ALA A 95 8.08 27.73 -5.62
C ALA A 95 9.15 28.06 -6.63
N LYS A 96 10.36 28.33 -6.13
CA LYS A 96 11.58 28.51 -6.91
C LYS A 96 12.56 27.41 -6.55
N LEU A 97 13.04 26.69 -7.57
CA LEU A 97 14.04 25.65 -7.43
C LEU A 97 15.45 26.25 -7.51
N ILE A 98 16.33 25.81 -6.62
CA ILE A 98 17.74 26.16 -6.58
C ILE A 98 18.53 24.86 -6.48
N LYS A 99 19.42 24.59 -7.42
CA LYS A 99 20.34 23.44 -7.34
C LYS A 99 21.50 23.80 -6.40
N THR A 100 21.71 23.00 -5.36
CA THR A 100 22.76 23.24 -4.36
C THR A 100 23.96 22.29 -4.54
N ASP A 101 23.71 21.06 -4.99
CA ASP A 101 24.75 20.05 -5.31
C ASP A 101 24.31 19.18 -6.50
N SER A 102 25.04 18.11 -6.84
CA SER A 102 24.73 17.21 -7.95
C SER A 102 23.33 16.62 -7.86
N MET A 103 22.93 16.18 -6.65
CA MET A 103 21.63 15.54 -6.37
C MET A 103 20.77 16.30 -5.36
N LEU A 104 21.29 17.36 -4.74
CA LEU A 104 20.58 18.15 -3.74
C LEU A 104 20.00 19.42 -4.35
N TYR A 105 18.73 19.67 -4.03
CA TYR A 105 18.00 20.85 -4.46
C TYR A 105 17.30 21.50 -3.27
N GLN A 106 17.16 22.81 -3.36
CA GLN A 106 16.42 23.63 -2.42
C GLN A 106 15.19 24.22 -3.12
N LEU A 107 14.03 24.10 -2.50
CA LEU A 107 12.78 24.68 -2.95
C LEU A 107 12.38 25.83 -2.03
N GLU A 108 12.40 27.06 -2.54
CA GLU A 108 11.89 28.24 -1.86
C GLU A 108 10.42 28.42 -2.20
N CYS A 109 9.54 28.22 -1.22
CA CYS A 109 8.09 28.17 -1.36
C CYS A 109 7.42 29.38 -0.67
N GLN A 110 6.45 29.98 -1.33
CA GLN A 110 5.58 31.00 -0.72
C GLN A 110 4.22 30.39 -0.36
N LEU A 111 3.99 30.16 0.93
CA LEU A 111 2.74 29.59 1.42
C LEU A 111 1.55 30.52 1.18
N PRO A 112 0.35 29.97 0.93
CA PRO A 112 -0.84 30.78 0.75
C PRO A 112 -1.23 31.50 2.04
N GLU A 113 -1.72 32.74 1.92
CA GLU A 113 -2.16 33.59 3.05
C GLU A 113 -3.45 33.07 3.72
N SER A 114 -4.11 32.07 3.14
CA SER A 114 -5.28 31.42 3.71
C SER A 114 -5.13 29.90 3.63
N VAL A 115 -5.62 29.22 4.66
CA VAL A 115 -5.77 27.75 4.65
C VAL A 115 -6.88 27.31 3.68
N PHE A 116 -7.78 28.23 3.30
CA PHE A 116 -8.90 27.96 2.42
C PHE A 116 -8.51 28.13 0.95
N VAL A 117 -8.77 27.10 0.15
CA VAL A 117 -8.48 27.12 -1.29
C VAL A 117 -9.72 27.54 -2.04
N LYS A 118 -9.65 28.65 -2.79
CA LYS A 118 -10.73 29.09 -3.69
C LYS A 118 -10.74 28.21 -4.94
N GLU A 119 -11.90 27.67 -5.28
CA GLU A 119 -12.11 26.90 -6.51
C GLU A 119 -12.46 27.82 -7.69
N SER A 120 -12.29 27.31 -8.91
CA SER A 120 -12.53 28.03 -10.17
C SER A 120 -13.98 28.52 -10.36
N ARG A 121 -14.92 28.11 -9.49
CA ARG A 121 -16.34 28.53 -9.50
C ARG A 121 -16.73 29.37 -8.28
N GLY A 122 -15.76 29.87 -7.51
CA GLY A 122 -16.01 30.69 -6.32
C GLY A 122 -16.33 29.91 -5.05
N ALA A 123 -16.50 28.59 -5.13
CA ALA A 123 -16.62 27.72 -3.96
C ALA A 123 -15.32 27.68 -3.16
N VAL A 124 -15.42 27.58 -1.83
CA VAL A 124 -14.27 27.48 -0.94
C VAL A 124 -14.09 26.03 -0.52
N ARG A 125 -12.85 25.53 -0.59
CA ARG A 125 -12.50 24.18 -0.17
C ARG A 125 -11.85 24.23 1.21
N ILE A 126 -12.51 23.57 2.15
CA ILE A 126 -12.17 23.59 3.57
C ILE A 126 -11.27 22.39 3.89
N PRO A 127 -10.00 22.60 4.25
CA PRO A 127 -9.12 21.50 4.64
C PRO A 127 -9.47 21.02 6.06
N PHE A 128 -9.38 19.72 6.27
CA PHE A 128 -9.55 19.13 7.59
C PHE A 128 -8.18 19.05 8.25
N ILE A 129 -7.97 19.92 9.23
CA ILE A 129 -6.66 20.15 9.86
C ILE A 129 -6.70 19.89 11.35
N LEU A 130 -5.54 19.59 11.93
CA LEU A 130 -5.29 19.62 13.37
C LEU A 130 -6.32 18.85 14.20
N GLY A 131 -6.73 17.66 13.78
CA GLY A 131 -7.67 16.79 14.50
C GLY A 131 -9.13 16.80 14.00
N MET A 132 -9.44 17.57 12.95
CA MET A 132 -10.71 17.40 12.22
C MET A 132 -10.72 16.03 11.53
N GLN A 133 -11.67 15.16 11.88
CA GLN A 133 -11.81 13.81 11.31
C GLN A 133 -13.25 13.55 10.92
N SER A 134 -13.46 12.98 9.73
CA SER A 134 -14.73 12.39 9.31
C SER A 134 -14.46 11.16 8.46
N ARG A 135 -15.37 10.19 8.51
CA ARG A 135 -15.30 8.99 7.68
C ARG A 135 -16.01 9.19 6.36
N VAL A 136 -15.55 8.44 5.36
CA VAL A 136 -16.19 8.35 4.06
C VAL A 136 -16.36 6.87 3.71
N SER A 137 -17.49 6.52 3.11
CA SER A 137 -17.69 5.24 2.43
C SER A 137 -18.00 5.52 0.97
N LEU A 138 -17.20 4.95 0.08
CA LEU A 138 -17.37 5.03 -1.36
C LEU A 138 -17.95 3.72 -1.88
N GLU A 139 -19.20 3.75 -2.33
CA GLU A 139 -19.81 2.63 -3.04
C GLU A 139 -19.35 2.68 -4.50
N VAL A 140 -18.27 1.94 -4.81
CA VAL A 140 -17.58 1.96 -6.11
C VAL A 140 -18.34 1.15 -7.15
N TYR A 141 -18.86 -0.01 -6.73
CA TYR A 141 -19.79 -0.84 -7.48
C TYR A 141 -21.00 -1.11 -6.61
N LEU A 142 -22.18 -0.76 -7.11
CA LEU A 142 -23.44 -0.81 -6.37
C LEU A 142 -23.61 -2.18 -5.68
N HIS A 143 -23.72 -2.16 -4.35
CA HIS A 143 -23.88 -3.31 -3.46
C HIS A 143 -22.77 -4.37 -3.48
N GLU A 144 -21.72 -4.17 -4.28
CA GLU A 144 -20.64 -5.14 -4.48
C GLU A 144 -19.33 -4.70 -3.83
N LEU A 145 -19.02 -3.40 -3.88
CA LEU A 145 -17.76 -2.87 -3.34
C LEU A 145 -17.94 -1.52 -2.66
N ASN A 146 -17.74 -1.53 -1.34
CA ASN A 146 -17.62 -0.34 -0.52
C ASN A 146 -16.17 -0.15 -0.08
N VAL A 147 -15.61 1.02 -0.37
CA VAL A 147 -14.26 1.42 0.01
C VAL A 147 -14.32 2.45 1.13
N PRO A 148 -13.83 2.11 2.34
CA PRO A 148 -13.76 3.06 3.44
C PRO A 148 -12.60 4.05 3.24
N GLY A 149 -12.78 5.27 3.72
CA GLY A 149 -11.78 6.33 3.69
C GLY A 149 -12.01 7.41 4.74
N ARG A 150 -11.17 8.45 4.73
CA ARG A 150 -11.34 9.63 5.59
C ARG A 150 -11.40 10.90 4.76
N LEU A 151 -12.19 11.84 5.26
CA LEU A 151 -12.37 13.13 4.62
C LEU A 151 -11.15 14.02 4.88
N ARG A 152 -10.58 14.57 3.82
CA ARG A 152 -9.41 15.48 3.88
C ARG A 152 -9.77 16.92 3.61
N ASN A 153 -10.75 17.14 2.75
CA ASN A 153 -11.35 18.45 2.57
C ASN A 153 -12.78 18.31 2.05
N LEU A 154 -13.55 19.38 2.22
CA LEU A 154 -14.94 19.46 1.80
C LEU A 154 -15.21 20.81 1.13
N SER A 155 -16.07 20.79 0.12
CA SER A 155 -16.64 21.96 -0.54
C SER A 155 -18.07 21.65 -0.95
N ILE A 156 -18.81 22.66 -1.39
CA ILE A 156 -20.15 22.46 -1.97
C ILE A 156 -20.14 21.63 -3.27
N GLY A 157 -18.99 21.57 -3.96
CA GLY A 157 -18.86 20.86 -5.24
C GLY A 157 -18.30 19.45 -5.15
N GLY A 158 -17.77 19.06 -3.98
CA GLY A 158 -17.07 17.78 -3.83
C GLY A 158 -16.15 17.71 -2.62
N CYS A 159 -15.45 16.59 -2.51
CA CYS A 159 -14.53 16.30 -1.41
C CYS A 159 -13.23 15.64 -1.89
N MET A 160 -12.24 15.63 -1.00
CA MET A 160 -11.04 14.80 -1.14
C MET A 160 -11.10 13.74 -0.05
N VAL A 161 -10.86 12.50 -0.45
CA VAL A 161 -10.92 11.32 0.42
C VAL A 161 -9.57 10.64 0.39
N ASP A 162 -9.04 10.24 1.54
CA ASP A 162 -7.95 9.27 1.57
C ASP A 162 -8.50 7.85 1.71
N ILE A 163 -7.90 6.91 1.01
CA ILE A 163 -8.24 5.49 1.06
C ILE A 163 -6.97 4.66 1.15
N ASP A 164 -7.09 3.43 1.64
CA ASP A 164 -6.01 2.45 1.55
C ASP A 164 -5.62 2.27 0.08
N LEU A 165 -4.32 2.29 -0.20
CA LEU A 165 -3.80 2.16 -1.55
C LEU A 165 -4.24 0.84 -2.22
N ALA A 166 -4.42 -0.22 -1.44
CA ALA A 166 -4.95 -1.49 -1.93
C ALA A 166 -6.36 -1.36 -2.54
N GLU A 167 -7.18 -0.48 -1.99
CA GLU A 167 -8.55 -0.26 -2.44
C GLU A 167 -8.61 0.71 -3.65
N SER A 168 -7.54 1.50 -3.87
CA SER A 168 -7.42 2.39 -5.05
C SER A 168 -7.49 1.64 -6.38
N VAL A 169 -7.17 0.35 -6.36
CA VAL A 169 -7.17 -0.53 -7.52
C VAL A 169 -8.53 -0.57 -8.23
N ALA A 170 -9.64 -0.44 -7.50
CA ALA A 170 -10.98 -0.47 -8.08
C ALA A 170 -11.48 0.90 -8.57
N ILE A 171 -10.68 1.96 -8.41
CA ILE A 171 -11.08 3.34 -8.66
C ILE A 171 -10.22 3.92 -9.79
N SER A 172 -10.89 4.52 -10.77
CA SER A 172 -10.24 5.17 -11.92
C SER A 172 -10.71 6.62 -12.09
N ALA A 173 -9.87 7.47 -12.65
CA ALA A 173 -10.27 8.84 -12.96
C ALA A 173 -11.45 8.85 -13.95
N GLY A 174 -12.44 9.70 -13.71
CA GLY A 174 -13.66 9.78 -14.51
C GLY A 174 -14.75 8.75 -14.15
N GLN A 175 -14.48 7.80 -13.27
CA GLN A 175 -15.45 6.78 -12.85
C GLN A 175 -16.61 7.40 -12.05
N PRO A 176 -17.88 7.07 -12.35
CA PRO A 176 -19.00 7.40 -11.50
C PRO A 176 -18.93 6.59 -10.19
N ILE A 177 -19.31 7.21 -9.08
CA ILE A 177 -19.40 6.60 -7.76
C ILE A 177 -20.87 6.68 -7.34
N PRO A 178 -21.63 5.57 -7.43
CA PRO A 178 -23.05 5.53 -7.07
C PRO A 178 -23.38 6.03 -5.66
N GLY A 179 -22.46 5.88 -4.71
CA GLY A 179 -22.68 6.31 -3.34
C GLY A 179 -21.43 6.91 -2.71
N VAL A 180 -21.55 8.17 -2.26
CA VAL A 180 -20.56 8.86 -1.44
C VAL A 180 -21.23 9.22 -0.12
N MET A 181 -20.93 8.43 0.92
CA MET A 181 -21.46 8.65 2.27
C MET A 181 -20.38 9.29 3.14
N LEU A 182 -20.65 10.50 3.65
CA LEU A 182 -19.84 11.15 4.69
C LEU A 182 -20.49 10.87 6.05
N GLU A 183 -19.70 10.50 7.06
CA GLU A 183 -20.14 10.31 8.45
C GLU A 183 -19.24 11.17 9.36
N PHE A 184 -19.86 12.11 10.08
CA PHE A 184 -19.19 13.01 11.00
C PHE A 184 -19.17 12.44 12.44
N PRO A 185 -18.19 12.83 13.29
CA PRO A 185 -18.04 12.30 14.65
C PRO A 185 -19.26 12.41 15.58
N ASN A 186 -20.14 13.39 15.34
CA ASN A 186 -21.39 13.56 16.08
C ASN A 186 -22.51 12.61 15.64
N GLY A 187 -22.30 11.84 14.56
CA GLY A 187 -23.28 10.91 13.98
C GLY A 187 -24.09 11.49 12.83
N GLU A 188 -23.91 12.77 12.47
CA GLU A 188 -24.52 13.32 11.26
C GLU A 188 -23.88 12.73 10.00
N SER A 189 -24.67 12.61 8.95
CA SER A 189 -24.20 12.02 7.70
C SER A 189 -24.74 12.74 6.47
N PHE A 190 -24.02 12.61 5.37
CA PHE A 190 -24.36 13.14 4.07
C PHE A 190 -24.24 12.04 3.03
N PHE A 191 -25.22 11.92 2.14
CA PHE A 191 -25.18 10.99 1.02
C PHE A 191 -25.35 11.75 -0.30
N SER A 192 -24.54 11.38 -1.30
CA SER A 192 -24.65 11.88 -2.67
C SER A 192 -24.07 10.89 -3.67
N GLU A 193 -24.43 11.06 -4.94
CA GLU A 193 -23.66 10.46 -6.04
C GLU A 193 -22.40 11.28 -6.31
N GLY A 194 -21.37 10.63 -6.84
CA GLY A 194 -20.10 11.27 -7.14
C GLY A 194 -19.51 10.88 -8.48
N LYS A 195 -18.46 11.61 -8.88
CA LYS A 195 -17.57 11.25 -9.98
C LYS A 195 -16.13 11.49 -9.58
N VAL A 196 -15.27 10.50 -9.78
CA VAL A 196 -13.84 10.63 -9.53
C VAL A 196 -13.26 11.62 -10.54
N ARG A 197 -12.55 12.63 -10.05
CA ARG A 197 -11.89 13.65 -10.87
C ARG A 197 -10.40 13.36 -11.05
N HIS A 198 -9.75 12.94 -9.98
CA HIS A 198 -8.34 12.58 -9.99
C HIS A 198 -8.04 11.63 -8.83
N ILE A 199 -6.99 10.84 -9.00
CA ILE A 199 -6.44 9.96 -7.98
C ILE A 199 -4.92 10.07 -8.00
N ARG A 200 -4.29 10.00 -6.83
CA ARG A 200 -2.83 10.04 -6.69
C ARG A 200 -2.40 9.31 -5.42
N PRO A 201 -1.13 8.87 -5.32
CA PRO A 201 -0.61 8.43 -4.05
C PRO A 201 -0.56 9.59 -3.06
N LEU A 202 -0.74 9.26 -1.78
CA LEU A 202 -0.67 10.19 -0.67
C LEU A 202 0.54 9.83 0.20
N GLY A 203 1.60 10.62 0.05
CA GLY A 203 2.90 10.40 0.66
C GLY A 203 3.43 8.98 0.49
N ASN A 204 4.11 8.47 1.53
CA ASN A 204 4.82 7.18 1.48
C ASN A 204 4.22 6.09 2.38
N GLN A 205 2.99 6.28 2.88
CA GLN A 205 2.41 5.41 3.92
C GLN A 205 1.27 4.48 3.45
N GLY A 206 1.19 4.15 2.16
CA GLY A 206 0.21 3.17 1.67
C GLY A 206 -1.22 3.71 1.51
N TYR A 207 -1.36 5.00 1.20
CA TYR A 207 -2.66 5.63 0.96
C TYR A 207 -2.74 6.27 -0.43
N ALA A 208 -3.96 6.41 -0.94
CA ALA A 208 -4.27 7.21 -2.13
C ALA A 208 -5.23 8.34 -1.77
N ALA A 209 -5.02 9.51 -2.37
CA ALA A 209 -5.95 10.63 -2.32
C ALA A 209 -6.86 10.60 -3.56
N VAL A 210 -8.16 10.60 -3.34
CA VAL A 210 -9.21 10.54 -4.37
C VAL A 210 -10.04 11.81 -4.31
N GLY A 211 -9.98 12.60 -5.39
CA GLY A 211 -10.80 13.80 -5.56
C GLY A 211 -12.14 13.42 -6.17
N ILE A 212 -13.24 13.70 -5.46
CA ILE A 212 -14.61 13.36 -5.88
C ILE A 212 -15.40 14.63 -6.08
N GLN A 213 -16.07 14.74 -7.22
CA GLN A 213 -17.08 15.76 -7.49
C GLN A 213 -18.46 15.19 -7.17
N PHE A 214 -19.27 15.91 -6.39
CA PHE A 214 -20.66 15.54 -6.18
C PHE A 214 -21.50 15.82 -7.43
N ILE A 215 -22.43 14.92 -7.74
CA ILE A 215 -23.34 15.02 -8.88
C ILE A 215 -24.78 14.77 -8.43
N ASN A 216 -25.75 15.24 -9.22
CA ASN A 216 -27.18 15.01 -9.01
C ASN A 216 -27.71 15.42 -7.61
N LEU A 217 -27.15 16.48 -7.02
CA LEU A 217 -27.58 17.00 -5.73
C LEU A 217 -28.98 17.62 -5.83
N SER A 218 -29.87 17.22 -4.92
CA SER A 218 -31.14 17.91 -4.70
C SER A 218 -30.92 19.26 -3.99
N THR A 219 -31.96 20.10 -3.99
CA THR A 219 -31.95 21.36 -3.23
C THR A 219 -31.71 21.12 -1.74
N SER A 220 -32.37 20.12 -1.15
CA SER A 220 -32.20 19.78 0.27
C SER A 220 -30.79 19.29 0.58
N GLN A 221 -30.21 18.43 -0.27
CA GLN A 221 -28.82 17.99 -0.11
C GLN A 221 -27.84 19.16 -0.21
N THR A 222 -28.09 20.11 -1.11
CA THR A 222 -27.25 21.30 -1.28
C THR A 222 -27.27 22.18 -0.03
N GLU A 223 -28.44 22.38 0.56
CA GLU A 223 -28.61 23.14 1.82
C GLU A 223 -27.90 22.46 2.99
N THR A 224 -28.08 21.15 3.16
CA THR A 224 -27.38 20.37 4.20
C THR A 224 -25.86 20.41 4.01
N LEU A 225 -25.37 20.23 2.78
CA LEU A 225 -23.95 20.29 2.49
C LEU A 225 -23.37 21.68 2.78
N PHE A 226 -24.10 22.75 2.46
CA PHE A 226 -23.69 24.12 2.77
C PHE A 226 -23.54 24.34 4.28
N GLN A 227 -24.45 23.79 5.09
CA GLN A 227 -24.32 23.83 6.56
C GLN A 227 -23.04 23.13 7.04
N PHE A 228 -22.74 21.93 6.53
CA PHE A 228 -21.51 21.22 6.88
C PHE A 228 -20.24 21.94 6.46
N VAL A 229 -20.24 22.55 5.27
CA VAL A 229 -19.11 23.34 4.78
C VAL A 229 -18.86 24.56 5.67
N ASN A 230 -19.90 25.33 6.02
CA ASN A 230 -19.77 26.50 6.90
C ASN A 230 -19.27 26.12 8.30
N GLU A 231 -19.76 25.01 8.83
CA GLU A 231 -19.35 24.54 10.15
C GLU A 231 -17.91 24.01 10.15
N ALA A 232 -17.49 23.34 9.07
CA ALA A 232 -16.10 22.96 8.87
C ALA A 232 -15.19 24.18 8.68
N GLU A 233 -15.63 25.21 7.96
CA GLU A 233 -14.89 26.47 7.77
C GLU A 233 -14.66 27.17 9.12
N ARG A 234 -15.71 27.27 9.95
CA ARG A 234 -15.64 27.82 11.30
C ARG A 234 -14.62 27.07 12.16
N GLU A 235 -14.64 25.74 12.14
CA GLU A 235 -13.71 24.91 12.90
C GLU A 235 -12.26 25.04 12.42
N ALA A 236 -12.03 25.02 11.10
CA ALA A 236 -10.71 25.17 10.52
C ALA A 236 -10.10 26.55 10.82
N ALA A 237 -10.90 27.62 10.74
CA ALA A 237 -10.48 28.97 11.09
C ALA A 237 -10.07 29.08 12.58
N TYR A 238 -10.83 28.45 13.48
CA TYR A 238 -10.51 28.38 14.90
C TYR A 238 -9.17 27.64 15.13
N ARG A 239 -8.98 26.47 14.53
CA ARG A 239 -7.75 25.67 14.69
C ARG A 239 -6.52 26.29 14.05
N ALA A 240 -6.66 27.02 12.94
CA ALA A 240 -5.57 27.72 12.28
C ALA A 240 -5.14 29.03 12.99
N GLY A 241 -5.92 29.49 13.98
CA GLY A 241 -5.66 30.72 14.71
C GLY A 241 -6.03 31.99 13.95
N THR A 242 -6.98 31.91 13.01
CA THR A 242 -7.38 33.05 12.15
C THR A 242 -8.49 33.91 12.79
N ASN A 243 -9.10 33.49 13.90
CA ASN A 243 -10.26 34.19 14.48
C ASN A 243 -10.32 34.10 16.01
N ASP A 244 -9.83 35.15 16.70
CA ASP A 244 -9.74 35.27 18.17
C ASP A 244 -11.10 35.34 18.90
N LYS A 245 -12.22 35.45 18.16
CA LYS A 245 -13.57 35.60 18.73
C LYS A 245 -14.32 34.29 18.96
N LEU A 246 -13.80 33.15 18.48
CA LEU A 246 -14.43 31.84 18.63
C LEU A 246 -13.98 31.18 19.94
N VAL A 247 -14.94 30.79 20.78
CA VAL A 247 -14.68 30.26 22.13
C VAL A 247 -14.79 28.74 22.22
N ASN A 248 -15.51 28.09 21.29
CA ASN A 248 -15.84 26.66 21.36
C ASN A 248 -15.68 25.94 20.01
N HIS A 249 -15.28 24.67 20.08
CA HIS A 249 -15.25 23.74 18.95
C HIS A 249 -16.66 23.49 18.37
N SER A 250 -16.69 23.20 17.07
CA SER A 250 -17.85 22.67 16.36
C SER A 250 -18.33 21.35 16.95
N LEU A 251 -19.65 21.23 17.15
CA LEU A 251 -20.26 19.96 17.58
C LEU A 251 -20.06 18.86 16.54
N LEU A 252 -19.95 19.21 15.24
CA LEU A 252 -19.75 18.29 14.13
C LEU A 252 -18.51 17.41 14.32
N PHE A 253 -17.46 17.95 14.96
CA PHE A 253 -16.17 17.28 15.17
C PHE A 253 -15.96 16.77 16.60
N ILE A 254 -17.00 16.75 17.44
CA ILE A 254 -16.90 16.19 18.81
C ILE A 254 -17.28 14.71 18.76
N PRO A 255 -16.36 13.78 19.12
CA PRO A 255 -16.63 12.34 19.02
C PRO A 255 -17.71 11.85 19.99
N GLY A 256 -18.72 11.16 19.46
CA GLY A 256 -19.64 10.34 20.24
C GLY A 256 -18.99 9.10 20.85
N VAL A 257 -19.74 8.35 21.68
CA VAL A 257 -19.23 7.15 22.39
C VAL A 257 -18.75 6.05 21.42
N LYS A 258 -19.47 5.85 20.31
CA LYS A 258 -19.10 4.89 19.25
C LYS A 258 -17.76 5.25 18.63
N GLU A 259 -17.57 6.52 18.28
CA GLU A 259 -16.37 7.01 17.62
C GLU A 259 -15.12 6.88 18.50
N LYS A 260 -15.23 7.20 19.80
CA LYS A 260 -14.12 7.04 20.76
C LYS A 260 -13.59 5.61 20.83
N LYS A 261 -14.47 4.60 20.80
CA LYS A 261 -14.06 3.19 20.81
C LYS A 261 -13.31 2.79 19.54
N ILE A 262 -13.74 3.32 18.38
CA ILE A 262 -13.10 3.00 17.10
C ILE A 262 -11.70 3.66 17.04
N LEU A 263 -11.59 4.93 17.42
CA LEU A 263 -10.30 5.64 17.46
C LEU A 263 -9.28 4.95 18.39
N GLN A 264 -9.72 4.47 19.56
CA GLN A 264 -8.85 3.71 20.47
C GLN A 264 -8.34 2.41 19.85
N ARG A 265 -9.20 1.69 19.13
CA ARG A 265 -8.82 0.44 18.45
C ARG A 265 -7.81 0.70 17.33
N GLU A 266 -8.05 1.71 16.50
CA GLU A 266 -7.14 2.08 15.41
C GLU A 266 -5.78 2.53 15.94
N ALA A 267 -5.74 3.28 17.05
CA ALA A 267 -4.50 3.73 17.66
C ALA A 267 -3.65 2.55 18.19
N LEU A 268 -4.29 1.54 18.81
CA LEU A 268 -3.62 0.33 19.30
C LEU A 268 -3.04 -0.52 18.15
N GLU A 269 -3.75 -0.62 17.03
CA GLU A 269 -3.25 -1.30 15.83
C GLU A 269 -2.03 -0.57 15.25
N ARG A 270 -1.98 0.76 15.32
CA ARG A 270 -0.87 1.59 14.82
C ARG A 270 0.40 1.55 15.66
N GLU A 271 0.30 1.53 16.99
CA GLU A 271 1.51 1.51 17.85
C GLU A 271 2.39 0.28 17.56
N LYS A 272 1.76 -0.85 17.23
CA LYS A 272 2.46 -2.08 16.86
C LYS A 272 3.19 -1.98 15.52
N ARG A 273 2.76 -1.10 14.60
CA ARG A 273 3.36 -0.90 13.27
C ARG A 273 4.67 -0.10 13.32
N ALA A 274 4.83 0.79 14.29
CA ALA A 274 6.00 1.69 14.37
C ALA A 274 7.33 1.00 14.78
N ARG A 275 7.29 -0.24 15.27
CA ARG A 275 8.45 -0.97 15.84
C ARG A 275 9.02 -2.07 14.93
N GLN A 276 8.83 -1.95 13.60
CA GLN A 276 9.24 -2.99 12.66
C GLN A 276 10.77 -3.02 12.40
N PRO A 277 11.37 -4.22 12.25
CA PRO A 277 12.75 -4.41 11.79
C PRO A 277 12.98 -3.90 10.35
N PRO A 278 14.23 -3.57 9.97
CA PRO A 278 14.57 -3.10 8.62
C PRO A 278 14.19 -4.05 7.48
N MET A 279 14.33 -5.37 7.66
CA MET A 279 14.00 -6.38 6.64
C MET A 279 12.50 -6.39 6.30
N GLU A 280 11.65 -6.33 7.33
CA GLU A 280 10.20 -6.24 7.15
C GLU A 280 9.82 -4.96 6.41
N ARG A 281 10.43 -3.82 6.78
CA ARG A 281 10.19 -2.55 6.09
C ARG A 281 10.56 -2.64 4.60
N GLY A 282 11.74 -3.15 4.28
CA GLY A 282 12.17 -3.28 2.88
C GLY A 282 11.20 -4.12 2.02
N VAL A 283 10.73 -5.26 2.53
CA VAL A 283 9.74 -6.10 1.81
C VAL A 283 8.40 -5.37 1.64
N MET A 284 7.95 -4.67 2.67
CA MET A 284 6.70 -3.92 2.61
C MET A 284 6.79 -2.68 1.72
N ASP A 285 7.96 -2.04 1.65
CA ASP A 285 8.24 -0.94 0.73
C ASP A 285 8.10 -1.43 -0.73
N VAL A 286 8.63 -2.61 -1.06
CA VAL A 286 8.41 -3.23 -2.39
C VAL A 286 6.91 -3.43 -2.67
N ALA A 287 6.15 -3.96 -1.71
CA ALA A 287 4.71 -4.15 -1.86
C ALA A 287 3.96 -2.82 -2.06
N HIS A 288 4.38 -1.76 -1.36
CA HIS A 288 3.81 -0.43 -1.49
C HIS A 288 4.13 0.18 -2.88
N GLN A 289 5.39 0.16 -3.28
CA GLN A 289 5.85 0.68 -4.58
C GLN A 289 5.16 -0.01 -5.75
N LEU A 290 4.90 -1.32 -5.64
CA LEU A 290 4.14 -2.08 -6.64
C LEU A 290 2.73 -1.49 -6.87
N GLN A 291 2.05 -1.13 -5.79
CA GLN A 291 0.71 -0.56 -5.80
C GLN A 291 0.72 0.89 -6.32
N VAL A 292 1.73 1.67 -5.94
CA VAL A 292 1.96 3.03 -6.48
C VAL A 292 2.17 2.97 -7.99
N GLY A 293 3.03 2.08 -8.46
CA GLY A 293 3.32 1.92 -9.88
C GLY A 293 2.08 1.52 -10.68
N LEU A 294 1.27 0.58 -10.18
CA LEU A 294 -0.02 0.22 -10.77
C LEU A 294 -0.98 1.42 -10.87
N MET A 295 -1.04 2.25 -9.83
CA MET A 295 -1.91 3.42 -9.85
C MET A 295 -1.45 4.43 -10.91
N TYR A 296 -0.15 4.62 -11.13
CA TYR A 296 0.34 5.45 -12.23
C TYR A 296 -0.02 4.88 -13.61
N ILE A 297 0.08 3.57 -13.78
CA ILE A 297 -0.37 2.88 -15.01
C ILE A 297 -1.86 3.16 -15.28
N LYS A 298 -2.70 3.16 -14.24
CA LYS A 298 -4.15 3.39 -14.37
C LYS A 298 -4.55 4.86 -14.51
N SER A 299 -3.87 5.76 -13.79
CA SER A 299 -4.31 7.15 -13.63
C SER A 299 -3.56 8.16 -14.49
N ARG A 300 -2.29 7.88 -14.82
CA ARG A 300 -1.40 8.79 -15.56
C ARG A 300 -1.09 8.30 -16.96
N HIS A 301 -1.51 7.09 -17.34
CA HIS A 301 -1.08 6.44 -18.57
C HIS A 301 0.45 6.47 -18.72
N LEU A 302 1.15 6.14 -17.63
CA LEU A 302 2.60 6.10 -17.56
C LEU A 302 3.05 4.74 -17.00
N PHE A 303 4.09 4.16 -17.57
CA PHE A 303 4.76 2.99 -17.01
C PHE A 303 6.02 3.41 -16.23
N PRO A 304 5.97 3.46 -14.88
CA PRO A 304 7.10 3.90 -14.06
C PRO A 304 8.11 2.75 -13.87
N HIS A 305 8.83 2.41 -14.94
CA HIS A 305 9.74 1.27 -14.93
C HIS A 305 10.83 1.36 -13.85
N GLU A 306 11.32 2.56 -13.54
CA GLU A 306 12.31 2.81 -12.48
C GLU A 306 11.84 2.26 -11.12
N ILE A 307 10.61 2.60 -10.70
CA ILE A 307 10.01 2.10 -9.45
C ILE A 307 10.07 0.57 -9.37
N PHE A 308 9.76 -0.11 -10.48
CA PHE A 308 9.72 -1.57 -10.48
C PHE A 308 11.11 -2.20 -10.54
N TYR A 309 12.08 -1.55 -11.19
CA TYR A 309 13.46 -2.00 -11.15
C TYR A 309 14.08 -1.79 -9.77
N ASP A 310 13.77 -0.68 -9.09
CA ASP A 310 14.16 -0.45 -7.70
C ASP A 310 13.60 -1.53 -6.77
N CYS A 311 12.35 -1.97 -7.00
CA CYS A 311 11.78 -3.13 -6.31
C CYS A 311 12.60 -4.40 -6.54
N VAL A 312 13.03 -4.69 -7.78
CA VAL A 312 13.87 -5.86 -8.10
C VAL A 312 15.21 -5.78 -7.37
N ASP A 313 15.86 -4.62 -7.44
CA ASP A 313 17.18 -4.40 -6.86
C ASP A 313 17.10 -4.44 -5.32
N THR A 314 16.00 -3.95 -4.73
CA THR A 314 15.70 -4.09 -3.29
C THR A 314 15.52 -5.54 -2.88
N LEU A 315 14.71 -6.33 -3.62
CA LEU A 315 14.54 -7.76 -3.30
C LEU A 315 15.88 -8.52 -3.34
N ARG A 316 16.69 -8.25 -4.36
CA ARG A 316 18.04 -8.80 -4.48
C ARG A 316 18.91 -8.42 -3.29
N TYR A 317 18.97 -7.13 -2.97
CA TYR A 317 19.75 -6.63 -1.84
C TYR A 317 19.35 -7.32 -0.52
N LEU A 318 18.04 -7.42 -0.23
CA LEU A 318 17.56 -8.04 1.01
C LEU A 318 17.94 -9.52 1.11
N VAL A 319 17.87 -10.27 0.00
CA VAL A 319 18.31 -11.68 -0.05
C VAL A 319 19.81 -11.79 0.24
N GLU A 320 20.63 -10.95 -0.39
CA GLU A 320 22.09 -10.95 -0.22
C GLU A 320 22.52 -10.53 1.20
N GLN A 321 21.76 -9.66 1.86
CA GLN A 321 22.06 -9.21 3.23
C GLN A 321 21.77 -10.27 4.29
N ASP A 322 20.57 -10.83 4.30
CA ASP A 322 20.19 -11.90 5.23
C ASP A 322 19.04 -12.71 4.63
N ARG A 323 19.40 -13.80 3.94
CA ARG A 323 18.46 -14.73 3.32
C ARG A 323 17.37 -15.21 4.28
N LYS A 324 17.71 -15.55 5.53
CA LYS A 324 16.74 -16.13 6.48
C LYS A 324 15.77 -15.07 6.97
N ALA A 325 16.28 -13.89 7.34
CA ALA A 325 15.44 -12.76 7.73
C ALA A 325 14.55 -12.28 6.58
N PHE A 326 15.06 -12.31 5.34
CA PHE A 326 14.27 -12.02 4.14
C PHE A 326 13.10 -13.01 3.96
N LEU A 327 13.36 -14.32 4.03
CA LEU A 327 12.31 -15.33 3.93
C LEU A 327 11.26 -15.18 5.04
N TYR A 328 11.68 -14.80 6.25
CA TYR A 328 10.79 -14.48 7.35
C TYR A 328 9.94 -13.22 7.06
N ALA A 329 10.57 -12.16 6.55
CA ALA A 329 9.92 -10.90 6.19
C ALA A 329 8.83 -11.09 5.11
N LEU A 330 9.02 -12.02 4.15
CA LEU A 330 8.00 -12.35 3.15
C LEU A 330 6.68 -12.87 3.75
N ALA A 331 6.69 -13.40 4.98
CA ALA A 331 5.47 -13.89 5.64
C ALA A 331 4.55 -12.77 6.13
N PHE A 332 5.07 -11.55 6.30
CA PHE A 332 4.28 -10.38 6.72
C PHE A 332 3.38 -9.84 5.60
N LEU A 333 3.67 -10.20 4.34
CA LEU A 333 2.81 -9.91 3.19
C LEU A 333 1.46 -10.64 3.23
N ARG A 334 1.19 -11.51 4.23
CA ARG A 334 -0.06 -12.28 4.35
C ARG A 334 -1.32 -11.42 4.30
N GLU A 335 -1.24 -10.20 4.83
CA GLU A 335 -2.36 -9.27 4.87
C GLU A 335 -2.40 -8.29 3.68
N GLU A 336 -1.38 -8.31 2.82
CA GLU A 336 -1.38 -7.56 1.56
C GLU A 336 -2.39 -8.15 0.57
N PRO A 337 -2.89 -7.34 -0.39
CA PRO A 337 -3.77 -7.85 -1.44
C PRO A 337 -3.13 -9.04 -2.15
N ASP A 338 -3.94 -10.04 -2.49
CA ASP A 338 -3.49 -11.31 -3.06
C ASP A 338 -2.59 -11.15 -4.29
N TRP A 339 -2.83 -10.13 -5.11
CA TRP A 339 -2.02 -9.88 -6.31
C TRP A 339 -0.63 -9.31 -5.97
N VAL A 340 -0.54 -8.46 -4.93
CA VAL A 340 0.71 -7.86 -4.42
C VAL A 340 1.53 -8.91 -3.70
N ARG A 341 0.92 -9.59 -2.72
CA ARG A 341 1.54 -10.68 -1.96
C ARG A 341 2.12 -11.73 -2.91
N LEU A 342 1.33 -12.18 -3.89
CA LEU A 342 1.80 -13.15 -4.88
C LEU A 342 2.92 -12.60 -5.76
N ALA A 343 2.88 -11.33 -6.17
CA ALA A 343 3.95 -10.70 -6.95
C ALA A 343 5.27 -10.75 -6.19
N VAL A 344 5.27 -10.19 -4.97
CA VAL A 344 6.48 -9.98 -4.18
C VAL A 344 7.03 -11.31 -3.66
N GLN A 345 6.17 -12.24 -3.20
CA GLN A 345 6.65 -13.55 -2.75
C GLN A 345 7.19 -14.41 -3.90
N VAL A 346 6.55 -14.43 -5.07
CA VAL A 346 7.06 -15.21 -6.21
C VAL A 346 8.35 -14.60 -6.76
N ALA A 347 8.41 -13.27 -6.89
CA ALA A 347 9.63 -12.57 -7.28
C ALA A 347 10.76 -12.80 -6.28
N GLY A 348 10.50 -12.66 -4.98
CA GLY A 348 11.50 -12.86 -3.92
C GLY A 348 12.04 -14.28 -3.86
N LEU A 349 11.18 -15.30 -3.95
CA LEU A 349 11.59 -16.70 -3.98
C LEU A 349 12.32 -17.05 -5.29
N LEU A 350 11.97 -16.40 -6.41
CA LEU A 350 12.69 -16.54 -7.67
C LEU A 350 14.09 -15.94 -7.56
N THR A 351 14.22 -14.75 -6.96
CA THR A 351 15.52 -14.13 -6.65
C THR A 351 16.36 -15.07 -5.79
N ASP A 352 15.82 -15.61 -4.68
CA ASP A 352 16.52 -16.53 -3.79
C ASP A 352 17.07 -17.77 -4.51
N MET A 353 16.22 -18.45 -5.29
CA MET A 353 16.62 -19.67 -6.01
C MET A 353 17.62 -19.38 -7.14
N LEU A 354 17.42 -18.30 -7.91
CA LEU A 354 18.34 -17.98 -9.00
C LEU A 354 19.72 -17.56 -8.49
N LEU A 355 19.78 -16.75 -7.43
CA LEU A 355 21.06 -16.38 -6.80
C LEU A 355 21.75 -17.58 -6.14
N SER A 356 20.97 -18.52 -5.58
CA SER A 356 21.53 -19.77 -5.05
C SER A 356 22.12 -20.68 -6.14
N ARG A 357 21.59 -20.62 -7.37
CA ARG A 357 22.10 -21.35 -8.53
C ARG A 357 23.33 -20.68 -9.14
N ASP A 358 23.26 -19.37 -9.37
CA ASP A 358 24.34 -18.55 -9.92
C ASP A 358 24.19 -17.08 -9.45
N PRO A 359 25.00 -16.64 -8.46
CA PRO A 359 24.98 -15.26 -7.96
C PRO A 359 25.33 -14.19 -9.01
N HIS A 360 25.97 -14.58 -10.12
CA HIS A 360 26.46 -13.67 -11.15
C HIS A 360 25.60 -13.68 -12.42
N ASN A 361 24.50 -14.42 -12.44
CA ASN A 361 23.66 -14.52 -13.63
C ASN A 361 23.02 -13.15 -13.96
N PRO A 362 23.36 -12.55 -15.13
CA PRO A 362 22.85 -11.22 -15.49
C PRO A 362 21.35 -11.22 -15.80
N GLN A 363 20.73 -12.39 -16.02
CA GLN A 363 19.31 -12.52 -16.34
C GLN A 363 18.40 -12.50 -15.11
N VAL A 364 18.94 -12.60 -13.89
CA VAL A 364 18.15 -12.61 -12.64
C VAL A 364 17.28 -11.37 -12.55
N ARG A 365 17.86 -10.20 -12.82
CA ARG A 365 17.15 -8.92 -12.74
C ARG A 365 15.92 -8.89 -13.64
N GLU A 366 16.07 -9.31 -14.90
CA GLU A 366 14.98 -9.34 -15.88
C GLU A 366 13.93 -10.43 -15.59
N ALA A 367 14.35 -11.60 -15.10
CA ALA A 367 13.44 -12.67 -14.73
C ALA A 367 12.55 -12.28 -13.53
N VAL A 368 13.16 -11.69 -12.50
CA VAL A 368 12.47 -11.19 -11.29
C VAL A 368 11.54 -10.04 -11.66
N PHE A 369 11.97 -9.15 -12.56
CA PHE A 369 11.11 -8.08 -13.05
C PHE A 369 9.85 -8.62 -13.75
N GLY A 370 10.01 -9.60 -14.64
CA GLY A 370 8.88 -10.28 -15.28
C GLY A 370 7.94 -10.95 -14.27
N ALA A 371 8.47 -11.54 -13.20
CA ALA A 371 7.68 -12.16 -12.13
C ALA A 371 6.88 -11.13 -11.31
N LEU A 372 7.48 -9.97 -10.98
CA LEU A 372 6.80 -8.85 -10.32
C LEU A 372 5.64 -8.30 -11.15
N LEU A 373 5.87 -8.07 -12.45
CA LEU A 373 4.87 -7.51 -13.34
C LEU A 373 3.71 -8.48 -13.60
N HIS A 374 3.99 -9.77 -13.71
CA HIS A 374 3.04 -10.78 -14.18
C HIS A 374 1.65 -10.70 -13.49
N THR A 375 1.59 -10.52 -12.17
CA THR A 375 0.31 -10.47 -11.44
C THR A 375 -0.41 -9.12 -11.53
N MET A 376 0.26 -8.05 -11.98
CA MET A 376 -0.34 -6.72 -12.18
C MET A 376 -1.40 -6.70 -13.27
N GLY A 377 -1.44 -7.69 -14.16
CA GLY A 377 -2.54 -7.81 -15.11
C GLY A 377 -3.90 -8.00 -14.44
N LYS A 378 -3.94 -8.57 -13.23
CA LYS A 378 -5.19 -8.87 -12.52
C LYS A 378 -5.94 -7.60 -12.14
N PRO A 379 -5.31 -6.61 -11.47
CA PRO A 379 -5.98 -5.36 -11.13
C PRO A 379 -6.41 -4.52 -12.34
N LEU A 380 -5.79 -4.72 -13.51
CA LEU A 380 -6.21 -4.07 -14.76
C LEU A 380 -7.56 -4.59 -15.27
N LEU A 381 -8.02 -5.75 -14.80
CA LEU A 381 -9.29 -6.37 -15.18
C LEU A 381 -10.47 -5.97 -14.27
N ILE A 382 -10.25 -5.16 -13.23
CA ILE A 382 -11.36 -4.76 -12.35
C ILE A 382 -12.37 -3.94 -13.15
N SER A 383 -13.63 -4.39 -13.09
CA SER A 383 -14.77 -3.84 -13.84
C SER A 383 -16.07 -4.14 -13.07
N ALA A 384 -17.23 -3.78 -13.63
CA ALA A 384 -18.51 -4.16 -13.04
C ALA A 384 -18.71 -5.69 -12.97
N GLU A 385 -18.17 -6.45 -13.93
CA GLU A 385 -18.24 -7.91 -13.96
C GLU A 385 -17.23 -8.58 -13.01
N LEU A 386 -16.14 -7.89 -12.69
CA LEU A 386 -15.13 -8.29 -11.72
C LEU A 386 -14.85 -7.13 -10.74
N PRO A 387 -15.78 -6.84 -9.82
CA PRO A 387 -15.71 -5.64 -8.99
C PRO A 387 -14.60 -5.70 -7.94
N SER A 388 -14.14 -6.90 -7.59
CA SER A 388 -13.08 -7.09 -6.60
C SER A 388 -12.21 -8.29 -6.90
N LEU A 389 -10.95 -8.23 -6.46
CA LEU A 389 -10.02 -9.36 -6.42
C LEU A 389 -10.06 -10.11 -5.08
N LYS A 390 -11.03 -9.79 -4.21
CA LYS A 390 -11.24 -10.47 -2.93
C LYS A 390 -11.63 -11.95 -3.13
N VAL A 391 -11.52 -12.71 -2.05
CA VAL A 391 -11.80 -14.14 -2.02
C VAL A 391 -13.29 -14.39 -2.35
N ASN A 392 -13.58 -15.45 -3.11
CA ASN A 392 -14.91 -15.96 -3.53
C ASN A 392 -15.42 -15.56 -4.92
N MET A 393 -14.53 -15.50 -5.92
CA MET A 393 -14.95 -15.31 -7.31
C MET A 393 -15.83 -16.46 -7.85
N ASN A 394 -16.90 -16.11 -8.56
CA ASN A 394 -17.72 -17.06 -9.31
C ASN A 394 -16.97 -17.59 -10.57
N PRO A 395 -17.46 -18.63 -11.24
CA PRO A 395 -16.80 -19.19 -12.43
C PRO A 395 -16.56 -18.18 -13.57
N ALA A 396 -17.49 -17.25 -13.82
CA ALA A 396 -17.34 -16.23 -14.85
C ALA A 396 -16.24 -15.21 -14.51
N GLN A 397 -16.20 -14.74 -13.27
CA GLN A 397 -15.12 -13.90 -12.74
C GLN A 397 -13.76 -14.59 -12.83
N LYS A 398 -13.70 -15.89 -12.52
CA LYS A 398 -12.48 -16.70 -12.70
C LYS A 398 -12.05 -16.76 -14.17
N ALA A 399 -12.98 -16.85 -15.11
CA ALA A 399 -12.69 -16.85 -16.54
C ALA A 399 -12.13 -15.50 -17.00
N ILE A 400 -12.74 -14.37 -16.59
CA ILE A 400 -12.23 -13.01 -16.84
C ILE A 400 -10.79 -12.90 -16.34
N LEU A 401 -10.53 -13.32 -15.09
CA LEU A 401 -9.22 -13.21 -14.46
C LEU A 401 -8.11 -13.99 -15.20
N ARG A 402 -8.43 -15.04 -15.98
CA ARG A 402 -7.43 -15.73 -16.82
C ARG A 402 -6.87 -14.82 -17.92
N GLY A 403 -7.62 -13.79 -18.34
CA GLY A 403 -7.20 -12.79 -19.31
C GLY A 403 -6.11 -11.82 -18.84
N HIS A 404 -5.68 -11.90 -17.58
CA HIS A 404 -4.79 -10.88 -17.00
C HIS A 404 -3.45 -10.73 -17.71
N VAL A 405 -2.90 -11.83 -18.26
CA VAL A 405 -1.64 -11.79 -19.02
C VAL A 405 -1.81 -10.95 -20.28
N ALA A 406 -2.91 -11.16 -21.01
CA ALA A 406 -3.22 -10.38 -22.21
C ALA A 406 -3.53 -8.91 -21.87
N ALA A 407 -4.28 -8.66 -20.79
CA ALA A 407 -4.57 -7.31 -20.32
C ALA A 407 -3.29 -6.53 -19.97
N LEU A 408 -2.35 -7.17 -19.28
CA LEU A 408 -1.05 -6.56 -18.97
C LEU A 408 -0.25 -6.28 -20.23
N ARG A 409 -0.09 -7.26 -21.12
CA ARG A 409 0.64 -7.08 -22.38
C ARG A 409 0.08 -5.93 -23.20
N ASN A 410 -1.24 -5.93 -23.44
CA ASN A 410 -1.90 -4.88 -24.20
C ASN A 410 -1.73 -3.51 -23.54
N LYS A 411 -1.74 -3.44 -22.20
CA LYS A 411 -1.51 -2.18 -21.48
C LYS A 411 -0.07 -1.70 -21.61
N LEU A 412 0.92 -2.58 -21.56
CA LEU A 412 2.32 -2.21 -21.77
C LEU A 412 2.56 -1.73 -23.22
N ASP A 413 1.94 -2.40 -24.19
CA ASP A 413 1.99 -1.99 -25.60
C ASP A 413 1.32 -0.61 -25.80
N GLU A 414 0.16 -0.35 -25.18
CA GLU A 414 -0.50 0.98 -25.18
C GLU A 414 0.41 2.07 -24.62
N LEU A 415 1.19 1.74 -23.60
CA LEU A 415 2.14 2.64 -22.94
C LEU A 415 3.47 2.77 -23.68
N GLY A 416 3.64 2.08 -24.80
CA GLY A 416 4.87 2.10 -25.61
C GLY A 416 6.08 1.48 -24.92
N TRP A 417 5.89 0.64 -23.89
CA TRP A 417 6.98 0.00 -23.15
C TRP A 417 7.23 -1.42 -23.64
N THR A 418 8.48 -1.75 -23.95
CA THR A 418 8.88 -3.07 -24.44
C THR A 418 9.76 -3.80 -23.41
N PRO A 419 9.33 -4.95 -22.87
CA PRO A 419 10.17 -5.77 -21.99
C PRO A 419 11.35 -6.41 -22.74
N SER A 420 12.43 -6.69 -22.00
CA SER A 420 13.52 -7.56 -22.47
C SER A 420 13.00 -8.97 -22.81
N PRO A 421 13.74 -9.78 -23.59
CA PRO A 421 13.33 -11.14 -23.91
C PRO A 421 13.04 -12.01 -22.67
N THR A 422 13.91 -11.96 -21.65
CA THR A 422 13.74 -12.72 -20.41
C THR A 422 12.54 -12.22 -19.60
N CYS A 423 12.38 -10.90 -19.45
CA CYS A 423 11.24 -10.32 -18.75
C CYS A 423 9.92 -10.71 -19.45
N ARG A 424 9.87 -10.59 -20.78
CA ARG A 424 8.71 -10.97 -21.60
C ARG A 424 8.36 -12.44 -21.42
N GLU A 425 9.38 -13.31 -21.42
CA GLU A 425 9.18 -14.74 -21.28
C GLU A 425 8.47 -15.08 -19.97
N VAL A 426 8.95 -14.55 -18.84
CA VAL A 426 8.31 -14.79 -17.53
C VAL A 426 6.92 -14.15 -17.47
N LEU A 427 6.79 -12.90 -17.91
CA LEU A 427 5.54 -12.16 -17.91
C LEU A 427 4.43 -12.92 -18.66
N GLU A 428 4.74 -13.47 -19.83
CA GLU A 428 3.75 -14.12 -20.68
C GLU A 428 3.50 -15.59 -20.29
N ASN A 429 4.49 -16.30 -19.74
CA ASN A 429 4.43 -17.76 -19.61
C ASN A 429 4.40 -18.29 -18.17
N ALA A 430 4.41 -17.44 -17.12
CA ALA A 430 4.37 -17.88 -15.72
C ALA A 430 3.10 -18.62 -15.27
N ASN A 431 2.10 -18.79 -16.14
CA ASN A 431 0.91 -19.63 -15.92
C ASN A 431 0.88 -20.89 -16.79
N GLU A 432 1.86 -21.06 -17.68
CA GLU A 432 1.99 -22.23 -18.53
C GLU A 432 2.45 -23.46 -17.73
N ARG A 433 2.18 -24.66 -18.25
CA ARG A 433 2.43 -25.93 -17.57
C ARG A 433 2.95 -26.96 -18.55
N LEU A 434 3.75 -27.91 -18.07
CA LEU A 434 4.40 -28.90 -18.91
C LEU A 434 3.41 -29.79 -19.68
N ASP A 435 2.21 -30.01 -19.14
CA ASP A 435 1.11 -30.77 -19.74
C ASP A 435 0.24 -29.96 -20.71
N GLY A 436 0.50 -28.66 -20.90
CA GLY A 436 -0.30 -27.77 -21.74
C GLY A 436 -1.62 -27.31 -21.09
N SER A 437 -1.93 -27.69 -19.84
CA SER A 437 -3.13 -27.24 -19.12
C SER A 437 -3.06 -25.77 -18.64
N GLY A 438 -1.91 -25.13 -18.85
CA GLY A 438 -1.64 -23.74 -18.54
C GLY A 438 -2.30 -22.75 -19.50
N TYR A 439 -1.96 -21.47 -19.36
CA TYR A 439 -2.48 -20.37 -20.17
C TYR A 439 -1.44 -19.24 -20.21
N PRO A 440 -1.49 -18.29 -21.16
CA PRO A 440 -2.55 -18.03 -22.14
C PRO A 440 -2.52 -18.90 -23.41
N THR A 441 -1.36 -19.46 -23.78
CA THR A 441 -1.15 -20.14 -25.07
C THR A 441 -1.18 -21.66 -24.99
N GLY A 442 -1.14 -22.25 -23.79
CA GLY A 442 -1.16 -23.70 -23.61
C GLY A 442 0.16 -24.37 -24.04
N LYS A 443 1.28 -23.66 -23.90
CA LYS A 443 2.62 -24.20 -24.20
C LYS A 443 2.91 -25.41 -23.33
N SER A 444 3.57 -26.41 -23.90
CA SER A 444 3.85 -27.68 -23.22
C SER A 444 5.30 -28.14 -23.40
N GLY A 445 5.74 -29.04 -22.51
CA GLY A 445 7.02 -29.74 -22.59
C GLY A 445 8.22 -28.85 -22.92
N ARG A 446 8.82 -29.09 -24.10
CA ARG A 446 10.04 -28.40 -24.57
C ARG A 446 9.81 -26.94 -24.99
N GLN A 447 8.56 -26.48 -25.11
CA GLN A 447 8.26 -25.07 -25.37
C GLN A 447 8.45 -24.19 -24.12
N LEU A 448 8.59 -24.81 -22.95
CA LEU A 448 8.83 -24.13 -21.68
C LEU A 448 10.29 -24.30 -21.28
N THR A 449 11.00 -23.17 -21.18
CA THR A 449 12.38 -23.14 -20.68
C THR A 449 12.44 -23.53 -19.21
N GLU A 450 13.64 -23.84 -18.73
CA GLU A 450 13.87 -24.14 -17.32
C GLU A 450 13.41 -23.00 -16.40
N LEU A 451 13.63 -21.74 -16.82
CA LEU A 451 13.18 -20.55 -16.08
C LEU A 451 11.66 -20.55 -15.89
N ILE A 452 10.89 -20.85 -16.94
CA ILE A 452 9.42 -20.88 -16.83
C ILE A 452 8.93 -22.04 -15.97
N ARG A 453 9.59 -23.21 -16.05
CA ARG A 453 9.29 -24.35 -15.18
C ARG A 453 9.55 -24.01 -13.71
N LEU A 454 10.65 -23.30 -13.43
CA LEU A 454 10.98 -22.80 -12.09
C LEU A 454 9.90 -21.86 -11.55
N VAL A 455 9.54 -20.82 -12.32
CA VAL A 455 8.50 -19.87 -11.94
C VAL A 455 7.15 -20.56 -11.73
N ALA A 456 6.80 -21.53 -12.58
CA ALA A 456 5.55 -22.27 -12.47
C ALA A 456 5.47 -23.08 -11.16
N VAL A 457 6.56 -23.73 -10.74
CA VAL A 457 6.63 -24.46 -9.46
C VAL A 457 6.53 -23.50 -8.27
N ILE A 458 7.35 -22.44 -8.22
CA ILE A 458 7.34 -21.44 -7.14
C ILE A 458 5.92 -20.89 -6.94
N LYS A 459 5.28 -20.51 -8.04
CA LYS A 459 3.94 -19.93 -8.02
C LYS A 459 2.86 -20.94 -7.65
N ALA A 460 2.98 -22.20 -8.08
CA ALA A 460 2.06 -23.26 -7.71
C ALA A 460 2.13 -23.53 -6.19
N VAL A 461 3.34 -23.65 -5.64
CA VAL A 461 3.54 -23.79 -4.18
C VAL A 461 2.94 -22.60 -3.46
N ASN A 462 3.32 -21.36 -3.83
CA ASN A 462 2.85 -20.15 -3.17
C ASN A 462 1.30 -20.08 -3.14
N LYS A 463 0.66 -20.41 -4.28
CA LYS A 463 -0.80 -20.41 -4.39
C LYS A 463 -1.46 -21.42 -3.45
N LEU A 464 -0.86 -22.59 -3.23
CA LEU A 464 -1.43 -23.62 -2.35
C LEU A 464 -1.24 -23.29 -0.86
N LEU A 465 -0.22 -22.52 -0.51
CA LEU A 465 0.06 -22.11 0.88
C LEU A 465 -0.85 -21.00 1.41
N HIS A 466 -1.71 -20.41 0.57
CA HIS A 466 -2.56 -19.27 0.93
C HIS A 466 -4.02 -19.56 0.60
N SER A 467 -4.93 -18.99 1.39
CA SER A 467 -6.37 -19.05 1.09
C SER A 467 -6.66 -18.35 -0.22
N ARG A 468 -7.56 -18.92 -1.03
CA ARG A 468 -7.96 -18.31 -2.30
C ARG A 468 -9.29 -18.83 -2.79
N ASN A 469 -10.18 -17.94 -3.23
CA ASN A 469 -11.46 -18.30 -3.85
C ASN A 469 -12.30 -19.31 -3.04
N GLY A 470 -12.36 -19.13 -1.72
CA GLY A 470 -13.07 -20.01 -0.80
C GLY A 470 -12.33 -21.29 -0.43
N LEU A 471 -11.15 -21.54 -1.00
CA LEU A 471 -10.32 -22.68 -0.62
C LEU A 471 -9.38 -22.31 0.54
N PRO A 472 -9.29 -23.16 1.58
CA PRO A 472 -8.33 -22.97 2.66
C PRO A 472 -6.89 -23.20 2.16
N PRO A 473 -5.88 -22.60 2.83
CA PRO A 473 -4.49 -22.90 2.54
C PRO A 473 -4.17 -24.35 2.88
N ARG A 474 -3.18 -24.91 2.18
CA ARG A 474 -2.61 -26.23 2.46
C ARG A 474 -1.36 -26.11 3.30
N SER A 475 -1.07 -27.15 4.07
CA SER A 475 0.26 -27.29 4.69
C SER A 475 1.34 -27.39 3.59
N PRO A 476 2.60 -27.02 3.86
CA PRO A 476 3.69 -27.18 2.89
C PRO A 476 3.81 -28.60 2.35
N LEU A 477 3.73 -29.60 3.23
CA LEU A 477 3.78 -31.01 2.82
C LEU A 477 2.64 -31.38 1.87
N ASP A 478 1.41 -30.96 2.15
CA ASP A 478 0.27 -31.24 1.28
C ASP A 478 0.35 -30.46 -0.04
N ALA A 479 0.90 -29.24 -0.03
CA ALA A 479 1.16 -28.47 -1.23
C ALA A 479 2.17 -29.19 -2.13
N TYR A 480 3.28 -29.68 -1.58
CA TYR A 480 4.28 -30.44 -2.33
C TYR A 480 3.71 -31.73 -2.89
N ARG A 481 2.94 -32.50 -2.10
CA ARG A 481 2.24 -33.70 -2.58
C ARG A 481 1.29 -33.38 -3.73
N THR A 482 0.48 -32.35 -3.58
CA THR A 482 -0.47 -31.91 -4.62
C THR A 482 0.24 -31.58 -5.94
N ILE A 483 1.42 -30.95 -5.88
CA ILE A 483 2.19 -30.61 -7.08
C ILE A 483 2.87 -31.87 -7.66
N HIS A 484 3.39 -32.74 -6.80
CA HIS A 484 4.02 -34.00 -7.22
C HIS A 484 3.03 -34.96 -7.91
N GLU A 485 1.79 -34.99 -7.41
CA GLU A 485 0.68 -35.80 -7.91
C GLU A 485 -0.03 -35.16 -9.13
N ALA A 486 0.26 -33.90 -9.44
CA ALA A 486 -0.28 -33.21 -10.62
C ALA A 486 0.41 -33.69 -11.92
N ASP A 487 0.19 -34.96 -12.23
CA ASP A 487 0.66 -35.72 -13.40
C ASP A 487 1.98 -35.19 -13.99
N THR A 488 1.92 -34.67 -15.21
CA THR A 488 3.05 -34.10 -15.96
C THR A 488 3.00 -32.58 -16.00
N ALA A 489 2.20 -31.92 -15.15
CA ALA A 489 1.98 -30.47 -15.19
C ALA A 489 3.19 -29.65 -14.72
N TYR A 490 3.99 -30.19 -13.80
CA TYR A 490 5.11 -29.50 -13.16
C TYR A 490 6.41 -30.32 -13.21
N ASP A 491 7.54 -29.62 -13.24
CA ASP A 491 8.85 -30.26 -13.27
C ASP A 491 9.21 -30.82 -11.87
N LYS A 492 9.30 -32.15 -11.77
CA LYS A 492 9.54 -32.84 -10.51
C LYS A 492 10.95 -32.59 -9.96
N THR A 493 11.93 -32.35 -10.82
CA THR A 493 13.31 -32.06 -10.41
C THR A 493 13.36 -30.71 -9.70
N ILE A 494 12.70 -29.70 -10.28
CA ILE A 494 12.58 -28.36 -9.69
C ILE A 494 11.79 -28.40 -8.37
N LEU A 495 10.74 -29.23 -8.27
CA LEU A 495 10.02 -29.40 -7.00
C LEU A 495 10.94 -29.97 -5.91
N VAL A 496 11.77 -30.96 -6.24
CA VAL A 496 12.74 -31.53 -5.28
C VAL A 496 13.75 -30.47 -4.83
N GLU A 497 14.28 -29.68 -5.75
CA GLU A 497 15.18 -28.56 -5.44
C GLU A 497 14.50 -27.54 -4.51
N TYR A 498 13.25 -27.17 -4.81
CA TYR A 498 12.46 -26.28 -3.95
C TYR A 498 12.31 -26.87 -2.53
N MET A 499 12.00 -28.16 -2.41
CA MET A 499 11.86 -28.83 -1.11
C MET A 499 13.19 -28.88 -0.34
N GLN A 500 14.32 -29.04 -1.02
CA GLN A 500 15.65 -29.00 -0.41
C GLN A 500 16.00 -27.59 0.09
N ALA A 501 15.63 -26.56 -0.67
CA ALA A 501 15.94 -25.16 -0.33
C ALA A 501 15.11 -24.62 0.84
N TYR A 502 13.85 -25.05 0.99
CA TYR A 502 12.90 -24.48 1.94
C TYR A 502 12.40 -25.45 3.02
N GLY A 503 12.63 -26.76 2.86
CA GLY A 503 12.23 -27.79 3.82
C GLY A 503 10.71 -28.00 3.93
N LEU A 504 10.32 -28.84 4.89
CA LEU A 504 8.90 -29.13 5.19
C LEU A 504 8.27 -28.11 6.16
N TYR A 505 9.11 -27.32 6.83
CA TYR A 505 8.71 -26.29 7.77
C TYR A 505 9.35 -24.95 7.37
N PRO A 506 8.93 -24.36 6.23
CA PRO A 506 9.58 -23.16 5.70
C PRO A 506 9.56 -22.00 6.69
N ILE A 507 10.63 -21.21 6.70
CA ILE A 507 10.72 -19.95 7.45
C ILE A 507 9.48 -19.09 7.15
N GLY A 508 8.92 -18.47 8.19
CA GLY A 508 7.68 -17.68 8.12
C GLY A 508 6.38 -18.50 8.21
N SER A 509 6.47 -19.82 8.36
CA SER A 509 5.29 -20.68 8.62
C SER A 509 4.93 -20.71 10.10
N LEU A 510 3.64 -20.83 10.43
CA LEU A 510 3.18 -20.97 11.81
C LEU A 510 3.20 -22.45 12.22
N ALA A 511 4.10 -22.80 13.14
CA ALA A 511 4.22 -24.14 13.70
C ALA A 511 3.35 -24.30 14.96
N LYS A 512 2.73 -25.48 15.10
CA LYS A 512 2.02 -25.90 16.30
C LYS A 512 2.82 -26.98 17.03
N PHE A 513 2.94 -26.83 18.34
CA PHE A 513 3.62 -27.77 19.22
C PHE A 513 2.66 -28.44 20.20
N SER A 514 2.95 -29.68 20.61
CA SER A 514 2.11 -30.48 21.50
C SER A 514 1.94 -29.89 22.90
N GLY A 515 2.84 -28.98 23.30
CA GLY A 515 2.70 -28.16 24.52
C GLY A 515 1.60 -27.11 24.45
N GLY A 516 0.95 -26.93 23.28
CA GLY A 516 -0.08 -25.92 23.04
C GLY A 516 0.46 -24.60 22.50
N PHE A 517 1.76 -24.49 22.21
CA PHE A 517 2.36 -23.27 21.67
C PHE A 517 2.16 -23.16 20.17
N LEU A 518 1.89 -21.93 19.71
CA LEU A 518 1.98 -21.52 18.32
C LEU A 518 3.17 -20.59 18.17
N ALA A 519 4.04 -20.90 17.21
CA ALA A 519 5.27 -20.14 16.99
C ALA A 519 5.61 -20.04 15.51
N TRP A 520 6.04 -18.86 15.07
CA TRP A 520 6.54 -18.66 13.71
C TRP A 520 7.94 -19.25 13.56
N VAL A 521 8.18 -20.00 12.49
CA VAL A 521 9.51 -20.52 12.17
C VAL A 521 10.41 -19.36 11.73
N VAL A 522 11.49 -19.10 12.47
CA VAL A 522 12.47 -18.04 12.19
C VAL A 522 13.69 -18.61 11.50
N ASP A 523 14.13 -19.81 11.89
CA ASP A 523 15.29 -20.47 11.30
C ASP A 523 15.12 -22.00 11.26
N ILE A 524 15.77 -22.63 10.27
CA ILE A 524 15.82 -24.07 10.03
C ILE A 524 17.26 -24.56 9.86
N ASN A 525 17.54 -25.79 10.27
CA ASN A 525 18.83 -26.44 10.01
C ASN A 525 18.93 -27.03 8.59
N GLY A 526 20.09 -27.59 8.23
CA GLY A 526 20.32 -28.21 6.92
C GLY A 526 19.45 -29.45 6.61
N LYS A 527 18.66 -29.95 7.57
CA LYS A 527 17.64 -31.00 7.35
C LYS A 527 16.23 -30.42 7.18
N GLY A 528 16.09 -29.10 7.19
CA GLY A 528 14.80 -28.40 7.11
C GLY A 528 13.97 -28.42 8.39
N MET A 529 14.58 -28.73 9.55
CA MET A 529 13.90 -28.73 10.85
C MET A 529 14.05 -27.37 11.54
N PRO A 530 12.99 -26.84 12.20
CA PRO A 530 13.08 -25.59 12.94
C PRO A 530 14.14 -25.65 14.05
N ILE A 531 15.00 -24.64 14.10
CA ILE A 531 16.01 -24.42 15.17
C ILE A 531 15.83 -23.09 15.89
N GLN A 532 14.99 -22.20 15.35
CA GLN A 532 14.59 -20.97 16.01
C GLN A 532 13.13 -20.67 15.68
N VAL A 533 12.34 -20.32 16.69
CA VAL A 533 10.93 -19.97 16.53
C VAL A 533 10.53 -18.76 17.37
N HIS A 534 9.58 -17.96 16.90
CA HIS A 534 8.99 -16.85 17.64
C HIS A 534 7.60 -17.23 18.14
N ILE A 535 7.47 -17.47 19.45
CA ILE A 535 6.19 -17.82 20.09
C ILE A 535 5.29 -16.61 20.11
N VAL A 536 4.04 -16.81 19.67
CA VAL A 536 3.03 -15.76 19.61
C VAL A 536 1.76 -16.09 20.38
N LYS A 537 1.54 -17.35 20.75
CA LYS A 537 0.34 -17.78 21.47
C LYS A 537 0.53 -19.10 22.20
N ASN A 538 -0.13 -19.25 23.34
CA ASN A 538 -0.32 -20.54 23.99
C ASN A 538 -1.82 -20.86 24.05
N LEU A 539 -2.23 -21.95 23.42
CA LEU A 539 -3.60 -22.41 23.34
C LEU A 539 -4.17 -22.88 24.68
N ARG A 540 -3.31 -23.24 25.65
CA ARG A 540 -3.72 -23.58 27.02
C ARG A 540 -4.00 -22.34 27.88
N PHE A 541 -3.43 -21.20 27.51
CA PHE A 541 -3.61 -19.92 28.20
C PHE A 541 -3.90 -18.80 27.19
N PRO A 542 -5.09 -18.80 26.56
CA PRO A 542 -5.40 -17.95 25.40
C PRO A 542 -5.29 -16.44 25.68
N ASP A 543 -5.50 -16.03 26.93
CA ASP A 543 -5.48 -14.63 27.37
C ASP A 543 -4.06 -14.11 27.64
N THR A 544 -3.04 -14.96 27.54
CA THR A 544 -1.65 -14.56 27.79
C THR A 544 -1.04 -13.97 26.54
N ASN A 545 -0.59 -12.72 26.62
CA ASN A 545 0.27 -12.14 25.58
C ASN A 545 1.68 -12.72 25.72
N ILE A 546 2.04 -13.62 24.80
CA ILE A 546 3.37 -14.23 24.74
C ILE A 546 4.05 -13.75 23.47
N SER A 547 5.26 -13.22 23.60
CA SER A 547 6.13 -12.87 22.50
C SER A 547 7.56 -13.17 22.93
N SER A 548 8.07 -14.33 22.55
CA SER A 548 9.43 -14.77 22.91
C SER A 548 10.06 -15.57 21.79
N VAL A 549 11.33 -15.31 21.52
CA VAL A 549 12.12 -16.09 20.57
C VAL A 549 12.79 -17.23 21.32
N ILE A 550 12.57 -18.46 20.87
CA ILE A 550 13.14 -19.69 21.41
C ILE A 550 14.12 -20.27 20.40
N THR A 551 15.26 -20.73 20.89
CA THR A 551 16.34 -21.33 20.09
C THR A 551 16.42 -22.84 20.31
N GLU A 552 17.29 -23.51 19.56
CA GLU A 552 17.38 -24.97 19.47
C GLU A 552 17.45 -25.67 20.83
N ASN A 553 18.21 -25.10 21.77
CA ASN A 553 18.41 -25.67 23.11
C ASN A 553 17.11 -25.78 23.92
N ASP A 554 16.17 -24.86 23.70
CA ASP A 554 14.94 -24.73 24.48
C ASP A 554 13.68 -25.16 23.69
N LEU A 555 13.81 -25.50 22.40
CA LEU A 555 12.68 -25.96 21.58
C LEU A 555 11.95 -27.17 22.17
N SER A 556 12.68 -28.06 22.84
CA SER A 556 12.10 -29.24 23.50
C SER A 556 11.07 -28.88 24.58
N GLN A 557 11.16 -27.69 25.18
CA GLN A 557 10.22 -27.19 26.19
C GLN A 557 8.82 -26.92 25.60
N LEU A 558 8.73 -26.73 24.27
CA LEU A 558 7.46 -26.50 23.58
C LEU A 558 6.69 -27.80 23.32
N GLY A 559 7.34 -28.95 23.49
CA GLY A 559 6.83 -30.27 23.14
C GLY A 559 7.19 -30.70 21.72
N LYS A 560 6.53 -31.74 21.20
CA LYS A 560 6.77 -32.24 19.85
C LYS A 560 6.17 -31.28 18.82
N LEU A 561 6.88 -31.06 17.71
CA LEU A 561 6.36 -30.34 16.56
C LEU A 561 5.25 -31.18 15.90
N GLU A 562 4.02 -30.67 15.91
CA GLU A 562 2.85 -31.36 15.35
C GLU A 562 2.70 -31.07 13.85
N GLY A 563 3.07 -29.87 13.41
CA GLY A 563 2.99 -29.47 12.01
C GLY A 563 2.87 -27.97 11.80
N ILE A 564 2.70 -27.58 10.54
CA ILE A 564 2.36 -26.22 10.14
C ILE A 564 0.84 -26.06 10.12
N VAL A 565 0.36 -24.95 10.69
CA VAL A 565 -1.05 -24.63 10.78
C VAL A 565 -1.35 -23.27 10.15
N ASN A 566 -2.62 -23.04 9.79
CA ASN A 566 -3.05 -21.77 9.25
C ASN A 566 -3.30 -20.75 10.38
N PRO A 567 -2.65 -19.57 10.37
CA PRO A 567 -2.82 -18.56 11.41
C PRO A 567 -4.27 -18.13 11.67
N SER A 568 -5.09 -18.03 10.61
CA SER A 568 -6.48 -17.59 10.74
C SER A 568 -7.33 -18.54 11.58
N ASP A 569 -7.02 -19.83 11.59
CA ASP A 569 -7.77 -20.85 12.33
C ASP A 569 -7.61 -20.66 13.86
N TYR A 570 -6.59 -19.90 14.28
CA TYR A 570 -6.27 -19.63 15.68
C TYR A 570 -6.40 -18.15 16.06
N GLY A 571 -6.95 -17.32 15.16
CA GLY A 571 -7.05 -15.88 15.34
C GLY A 571 -5.69 -15.18 15.44
N VAL A 572 -4.63 -15.79 14.90
CA VAL A 572 -3.29 -15.20 14.84
C VAL A 572 -3.21 -14.37 13.57
N LYS A 573 -2.98 -13.07 13.71
CA LYS A 573 -2.73 -12.15 12.60
C LYS A 573 -1.25 -11.82 12.55
N MET A 574 -0.66 -11.85 11.35
CA MET A 574 0.54 -11.05 11.08
C MET A 574 0.02 -9.61 10.97
N LEU A 575 0.52 -8.67 11.75
CA LEU A 575 -0.02 -7.31 11.69
C LEU A 575 0.41 -6.63 10.38
N LYS A 576 -0.59 -6.25 9.57
CA LYS A 576 -0.42 -5.37 8.39
C LYS A 576 -0.05 -3.94 8.81
N ILE A 577 0.69 -3.25 7.92
CA ILE A 577 0.89 -1.78 7.91
C ILE A 577 -0.42 -1.01 7.91
#